data_AF-A0A420YYR1-F1
#
_entry.id   AF-A0A420YYR1-F1
#
_cell.length_a   1.000
_cell.length_b   1.000
_cell.length_c   1.000
_cell.angle_alpha   90.00
_cell.angle_beta   90.00
_cell.angle_gamma   90.00
#
_symmetry.space_group_name_H-M   'P 1'
#
loop_
_entity.id
_entity.type
_entity.pdbx_description
1 polymer ?
#
loop_
_entity_poly.entity_id
_entity_poly.type
_entity_poly.pdbx_seq_one_letter_code
_entity_poly.pdbx_strand_id
1 'polypeptide(L)'
;MEKIFAVIALGSSYIRGMIASKLPNGRVNPIAYCQRNSKGCIIHGYIHNITDAAAIIGSIVDELNAKLSGQVIDRVYVGLDSQSMRSNLFKTKKDYGTEGIILEAEHIESLREEALKKSYSRQSVLKIASPCYYVDGKRENNPKGVRCHLLEATYQLITVREEVERNLYEVFENKLGLTVEEVLINPLAEAQVSLTREEMSIGCAYINIGGGTTSISLYRDKLLKALYVLPLGGQNVTRDLTNLKLLEQDAEAVKIGYGSVNLEVDKEERITAASANGTGDRILHKYDVNRYIQARMEEITENIKALIQEIDPELMIAYLIFSGGATYLSGYIESLNLDVNGRQAKVRPDVLSESADEILLRDYQTALGLVVMATNSCVKSDIQDLEVVFNPAVEEPQEEPQEEPATEEIYHPEYEDERGDRTFIDEEEDEEEEYEDDSDDETEDVEDDDDEQEEPQEKDQKESKASQMFNALRSSLKGLFSTNEEDNI
;
A
#
# COMPACT_ATOMS: atom_id res chain seq x y z
N MET A 1 -21.45 -11.29 -23.36
CA MET A 1 -21.30 -11.84 -22.00
C MET A 1 -21.34 -10.67 -21.03
N GLU A 2 -21.87 -10.91 -19.83
CA GLU A 2 -21.76 -9.95 -18.73
C GLU A 2 -20.27 -9.74 -18.41
N LYS A 3 -19.84 -8.50 -18.22
CA LYS A 3 -18.46 -8.20 -17.83
C LYS A 3 -18.28 -8.61 -16.38
N ILE A 4 -17.26 -9.43 -16.11
CA ILE A 4 -16.87 -9.82 -14.75
C ILE A 4 -15.57 -9.11 -14.43
N PHE A 5 -15.50 -8.45 -13.29
CA PHE A 5 -14.33 -7.77 -12.79
C PHE A 5 -13.71 -8.63 -11.69
N ALA A 6 -12.39 -8.83 -11.73
CA ALA A 6 -11.62 -9.48 -10.68
C ALA A 6 -10.68 -8.46 -10.06
N VAL A 7 -10.79 -8.26 -8.74
CA VAL A 7 -9.99 -7.28 -8.01
C VAL A 7 -9.28 -7.92 -6.84
N ILE A 8 -8.05 -7.49 -6.58
CA ILE A 8 -7.23 -7.95 -5.45
C ILE A 8 -6.71 -6.73 -4.71
N ALA A 9 -7.15 -6.55 -3.46
CA ALA A 9 -6.67 -5.51 -2.56
C ALA A 9 -5.51 -6.06 -1.71
N LEU A 10 -4.34 -5.45 -1.87
CA LEU A 10 -3.13 -5.79 -1.13
C LEU A 10 -3.11 -5.04 0.21
N GLY A 11 -3.32 -5.76 1.32
CA GLY A 11 -3.26 -5.20 2.66
C GLY A 11 -2.20 -5.86 3.54
N SER A 12 -1.61 -5.11 4.46
CA SER A 12 -0.57 -5.62 5.37
C SER A 12 -1.09 -6.66 6.38
N SER A 13 -2.38 -6.63 6.71
CA SER A 13 -3.01 -7.69 7.55
C SER A 13 -3.65 -8.79 6.70
N TYR A 14 -4.40 -8.40 5.66
CA TYR A 14 -5.15 -9.31 4.81
C TYR A 14 -5.03 -8.92 3.34
N ILE A 15 -4.88 -9.93 2.49
CA ILE A 15 -5.08 -9.83 1.05
C ILE A 15 -6.53 -10.24 0.78
N ARG A 16 -7.26 -9.41 0.04
CA ARG A 16 -8.68 -9.64 -0.25
C ARG A 16 -8.93 -9.70 -1.74
N GLY A 17 -9.64 -10.73 -2.19
CA GLY A 17 -10.05 -10.90 -3.57
C GLY A 17 -11.57 -10.81 -3.70
N MET A 18 -12.03 -10.27 -4.83
CA MET A 18 -13.45 -10.25 -5.19
C MET A 18 -13.62 -10.39 -6.69
N ILE A 19 -14.61 -11.19 -7.10
CA ILE A 19 -15.20 -11.14 -8.44
C ILE A 19 -16.61 -10.56 -8.35
N ALA A 20 -16.94 -9.68 -9.29
CA ALA A 20 -18.22 -9.00 -9.31
C ALA A 20 -18.62 -8.60 -10.73
N SER A 21 -19.90 -8.41 -10.97
CA SER A 21 -20.41 -7.74 -12.18
C SER A 21 -20.94 -6.34 -11.85
N LYS A 22 -21.28 -5.59 -12.89
CA LYS A 22 -21.95 -4.29 -12.75
C LYS A 22 -23.27 -4.29 -13.49
N LEU A 23 -24.31 -3.82 -12.83
CA LEU A 23 -25.60 -3.57 -13.44
C LEU A 23 -25.52 -2.37 -14.42
N PRO A 24 -26.49 -2.21 -15.34
CA PRO A 24 -26.50 -1.08 -16.28
C PRO A 24 -26.49 0.31 -15.62
N ASN A 25 -26.94 0.42 -14.37
CA ASN A 25 -26.90 1.65 -13.57
C ASN A 25 -25.55 1.87 -12.84
N GLY A 26 -24.57 1.00 -13.04
CA GLY A 26 -23.24 1.07 -12.43
C GLY A 26 -23.12 0.43 -11.05
N ARG A 27 -24.23 -0.04 -10.46
CA ARG A 27 -24.21 -0.72 -9.15
C ARG A 27 -23.44 -2.03 -9.24
N VAL A 28 -22.61 -2.29 -8.23
CA VAL A 28 -21.80 -3.51 -8.08
C VAL A 28 -22.68 -4.65 -7.62
N ASN A 29 -22.56 -5.78 -8.31
CA ASN A 29 -23.17 -7.05 -7.95
C ASN A 29 -22.06 -8.07 -7.62
N PRO A 30 -21.70 -8.25 -6.34
CA PRO A 30 -20.68 -9.21 -5.93
C PRO A 30 -21.08 -10.65 -6.31
N ILE A 31 -20.15 -11.41 -6.89
CA ILE A 31 -20.34 -12.82 -7.24
C ILE A 31 -19.68 -13.71 -6.19
N ALA A 32 -18.43 -13.41 -5.84
CA ALA A 32 -17.68 -14.08 -4.78
C ALA A 32 -16.59 -13.17 -4.23
N TYR A 33 -16.22 -13.40 -2.97
CA TYR A 33 -15.15 -12.69 -2.29
C TYR A 33 -14.52 -13.58 -1.22
N CYS A 34 -13.23 -13.43 -1.01
CA CYS A 34 -12.48 -14.17 -0.01
C CYS A 34 -11.30 -13.35 0.50
N GLN A 35 -10.72 -13.76 1.63
CA GLN A 35 -9.55 -13.12 2.20
C GLN A 35 -8.56 -14.14 2.75
N ARG A 36 -7.28 -13.75 2.84
CA ARG A 36 -6.21 -14.50 3.48
C ARG A 36 -5.35 -13.56 4.32
N ASN A 37 -4.88 -14.01 5.47
CA ASN A 37 -3.88 -13.27 6.25
C ASN A 37 -2.59 -13.16 5.42
N SER A 38 -1.99 -11.98 5.37
CA SER A 38 -0.76 -11.73 4.59
C SER A 38 0.45 -12.49 5.13
N LYS A 39 0.42 -12.90 6.41
CA LYS A 39 1.52 -13.56 7.13
C LYS A 39 2.84 -12.78 7.01
N GLY A 40 2.76 -11.46 6.95
CA GLY A 40 3.92 -10.58 6.85
C GLY A 40 4.56 -10.49 5.45
N CYS A 41 4.00 -11.14 4.43
CA CYS A 41 4.51 -11.01 3.05
C CYS A 41 4.28 -9.60 2.47
N ILE A 42 3.34 -8.84 3.05
CA ILE A 42 3.08 -7.42 2.75
C ILE A 42 3.32 -6.60 4.02
N ILE A 43 4.24 -5.64 3.94
CA ILE A 43 4.61 -4.74 5.05
C ILE A 43 4.45 -3.30 4.58
N HIS A 44 3.67 -2.50 5.32
CA HIS A 44 3.36 -1.11 5.00
C HIS A 44 2.90 -0.90 3.53
N GLY A 45 2.07 -1.83 3.05
CA GLY A 45 1.52 -1.83 1.69
C GLY A 45 2.53 -2.13 0.56
N TYR A 46 3.70 -2.66 0.89
CA TYR A 46 4.72 -3.14 -0.05
C TYR A 46 4.87 -4.66 0.05
N ILE A 47 5.00 -5.34 -1.09
CA ILE A 47 5.28 -6.77 -1.16
C ILE A 47 6.74 -7.02 -0.76
N HIS A 48 6.93 -7.48 0.48
CA HIS A 48 8.24 -7.79 1.05
C HIS A 48 8.72 -9.20 0.70
N ASN A 49 7.84 -10.20 0.78
CA ASN A 49 8.13 -11.57 0.36
C ASN A 49 7.30 -11.95 -0.87
N ILE A 50 7.96 -11.99 -2.02
CA ILE A 50 7.36 -12.25 -3.33
C ILE A 50 6.79 -13.68 -3.41
N THR A 51 7.51 -14.68 -2.91
CA THR A 51 7.10 -16.08 -2.99
C THR A 51 5.86 -16.35 -2.14
N ASP A 52 5.85 -15.86 -0.90
CA ASP A 52 4.70 -16.04 0.00
C ASP A 52 3.49 -15.25 -0.51
N ALA A 53 3.70 -14.04 -1.04
CA ALA A 53 2.63 -13.25 -1.65
C ALA A 53 2.02 -13.98 -2.86
N ALA A 54 2.85 -14.54 -3.76
CA ALA A 54 2.37 -15.31 -4.90
C ALA A 54 1.56 -16.54 -4.47
N ALA A 55 2.02 -17.30 -3.47
CA ALA A 55 1.28 -18.45 -2.97
C ALA A 55 -0.09 -18.07 -2.37
N ILE A 56 -0.13 -16.99 -1.57
CA ILE A 56 -1.37 -16.51 -0.96
C ILE A 56 -2.33 -15.98 -2.03
N ILE A 57 -1.85 -15.16 -2.95
CA ILE A 57 -2.66 -14.57 -4.03
C ILE A 57 -3.16 -15.64 -4.99
N GLY A 58 -2.33 -16.60 -5.38
CA GLY A 58 -2.75 -17.76 -6.18
C GLY A 58 -3.91 -18.49 -5.53
N SER A 59 -3.83 -18.77 -4.22
CA SER A 59 -4.92 -19.43 -3.48
C SER A 59 -6.23 -18.63 -3.45
N ILE A 60 -6.15 -17.29 -3.48
CA ILE A 60 -7.32 -16.40 -3.59
C ILE A 60 -7.93 -16.53 -4.98
N VAL A 61 -7.09 -16.46 -6.02
CA VAL A 61 -7.53 -16.55 -7.41
C VAL A 61 -8.16 -17.91 -7.72
N ASP A 62 -7.59 -19.00 -7.21
CA ASP A 62 -8.16 -20.35 -7.33
C ASP A 62 -9.55 -20.45 -6.70
N GLU A 63 -9.73 -19.89 -5.49
CA GLU A 63 -11.03 -19.87 -4.82
C GLU A 63 -12.08 -19.05 -5.59
N LEU A 64 -11.67 -17.92 -6.19
CA LEU A 64 -12.56 -17.10 -7.00
C LEU A 64 -12.90 -17.77 -8.34
N ASN A 65 -11.92 -18.40 -9.00
CA ASN A 65 -12.12 -19.16 -10.24
C ASN A 65 -13.11 -20.31 -10.04
N ALA A 66 -13.08 -20.98 -8.88
CA ALA A 66 -14.04 -22.04 -8.55
C ALA A 66 -15.51 -21.56 -8.47
N LYS A 67 -15.75 -20.24 -8.47
CA LYS A 67 -17.08 -19.63 -8.50
C LYS A 67 -17.50 -19.17 -9.90
N LEU A 68 -16.63 -19.28 -10.88
CA LEU A 68 -16.93 -19.02 -12.29
C LEU A 68 -17.37 -20.32 -12.98
N SER A 69 -18.12 -20.19 -14.08
CA SER A 69 -18.58 -21.33 -14.88
C SER A 69 -18.23 -21.11 -16.35
N GLY A 70 -17.35 -21.96 -16.90
CA GLY A 70 -16.89 -21.87 -18.28
C GLY A 70 -16.04 -20.62 -18.58
N GLN A 71 -15.50 -19.99 -17.54
CA GLN A 71 -14.66 -18.80 -17.62
C GLN A 71 -13.55 -18.89 -16.56
N VAL A 72 -12.40 -18.30 -16.85
CA VAL A 72 -11.27 -18.19 -15.93
C VAL A 72 -10.77 -16.76 -15.86
N ILE A 73 -10.32 -16.35 -14.68
CA ILE A 73 -9.64 -15.06 -14.46
C ILE A 73 -8.30 -15.11 -15.19
N ASP A 74 -8.10 -14.22 -16.17
CA ASP A 74 -6.84 -14.05 -16.89
C ASP A 74 -6.14 -12.73 -16.56
N ARG A 75 -6.87 -11.80 -15.97
CA ARG A 75 -6.37 -10.47 -15.61
C ARG A 75 -7.06 -9.93 -14.37
N VAL A 76 -6.39 -9.02 -13.66
CA VAL A 76 -6.87 -8.50 -12.37
C VAL A 76 -6.60 -7.01 -12.24
N TYR A 77 -7.51 -6.30 -11.56
CA TYR A 77 -7.22 -4.99 -11.01
C TYR A 77 -6.57 -5.15 -9.65
N VAL A 78 -5.43 -4.50 -9.43
CA VAL A 78 -4.69 -4.62 -8.16
C VAL A 78 -4.77 -3.31 -7.41
N GLY A 79 -5.36 -3.35 -6.21
CA GLY A 79 -5.43 -2.21 -5.31
C GLY A 79 -4.25 -2.17 -4.35
N LEU A 80 -3.55 -1.04 -4.27
CA LEU A 80 -2.48 -0.84 -3.29
C LEU A 80 -2.46 0.57 -2.69
N ASP A 81 -1.92 0.65 -1.48
CA ASP A 81 -1.54 1.86 -0.75
C ASP A 81 -0.25 1.58 0.01
N SER A 82 0.89 2.04 -0.54
CA SER A 82 2.22 1.81 0.01
C SER A 82 2.71 3.03 0.80
N GLN A 83 3.51 2.85 1.85
CA GLN A 83 4.15 3.94 2.60
C GLN A 83 4.93 4.95 1.73
N SER A 84 5.36 4.56 0.54
CA SER A 84 6.07 5.45 -0.39
C SER A 84 5.16 6.27 -1.30
N MET A 85 3.84 6.03 -1.21
CA MET A 85 2.83 6.67 -2.04
C MET A 85 2.50 8.07 -1.54
N ARG A 86 2.50 9.03 -2.46
CA ARG A 86 2.11 10.41 -2.20
C ARG A 86 1.63 11.11 -3.47
N SER A 87 0.84 12.17 -3.32
CA SER A 87 0.57 13.11 -4.40
C SER A 87 1.62 14.21 -4.46
N ASN A 88 2.06 14.55 -5.67
CA ASN A 88 2.93 15.68 -5.93
C ASN A 88 2.18 16.71 -6.77
N LEU A 89 2.17 17.96 -6.31
CA LEU A 89 1.56 19.06 -7.04
C LEU A 89 2.37 19.36 -8.29
N PHE A 90 1.73 19.34 -9.45
CA PHE A 90 2.34 19.73 -10.73
C PHE A 90 1.51 20.84 -11.37
N LYS A 91 2.15 21.98 -11.64
CA LYS A 91 1.53 23.14 -12.30
C LYS A 91 2.15 23.32 -13.67
N THR A 92 1.33 23.52 -14.68
CA THR A 92 1.77 23.87 -16.04
C THR A 92 0.83 24.93 -16.63
N LYS A 93 1.32 25.65 -17.64
CA LYS A 93 0.57 26.69 -18.33
C LYS A 93 0.97 26.78 -19.81
N LYS A 94 0.04 27.22 -20.65
CA LYS A 94 0.26 27.56 -22.06
C LYS A 94 -0.28 28.94 -22.38
N ASP A 95 0.58 29.75 -22.99
CA ASP A 95 0.28 31.09 -23.49
C ASP A 95 -0.02 31.02 -24.99
N TYR A 96 -1.15 31.59 -25.39
CA TYR A 96 -1.65 31.64 -26.76
C TYR A 96 -1.60 33.07 -27.34
N GLY A 97 -0.88 33.98 -26.69
CA GLY A 97 -0.67 35.35 -27.12
C GLY A 97 -1.91 36.24 -26.99
N THR A 98 -1.83 37.42 -27.58
CA THR A 98 -2.82 38.50 -27.43
C THR A 98 -4.15 38.27 -28.13
N GLU A 99 -4.16 37.50 -29.22
CA GLU A 99 -5.41 37.14 -29.93
C GLU A 99 -6.16 36.02 -29.21
N GLY A 100 -5.44 35.23 -28.41
CA GLY A 100 -5.93 34.01 -27.79
C GLY A 100 -6.39 32.96 -28.81
N ILE A 101 -6.88 31.85 -28.31
CA ILE A 101 -7.50 30.79 -29.11
C ILE A 101 -8.78 30.30 -28.46
N ILE A 102 -9.61 29.57 -29.21
CA ILE A 102 -10.67 28.75 -28.62
C ILE A 102 -10.04 27.41 -28.26
N LEU A 103 -10.15 27.02 -27.00
CA LEU A 103 -9.53 25.79 -26.50
C LEU A 103 -10.22 24.54 -27.07
N GLU A 104 -9.43 23.70 -27.71
CA GLU A 104 -9.82 22.38 -28.18
C GLU A 104 -9.26 21.26 -27.30
N ALA A 105 -9.65 20.01 -27.56
CA ALA A 105 -9.21 18.86 -26.76
C ALA A 105 -7.68 18.69 -26.78
N GLU A 106 -7.03 18.95 -27.91
CA GLU A 106 -5.58 18.85 -28.08
C GLU A 106 -4.82 19.82 -27.17
N HIS A 107 -5.34 21.03 -26.99
CA HIS A 107 -4.76 22.03 -26.09
C HIS A 107 -4.76 21.55 -24.64
N ILE A 108 -5.88 20.95 -24.21
CA ILE A 108 -6.04 20.41 -22.85
C ILE A 108 -5.15 19.18 -22.65
N GLU A 109 -5.13 18.27 -23.64
CA GLU A 109 -4.30 17.06 -23.59
C GLU A 109 -2.82 17.39 -23.56
N SER A 110 -2.40 18.43 -24.28
CA SER A 110 -0.99 18.83 -24.31
C SER A 110 -0.44 19.27 -22.94
N LEU A 111 -1.27 19.84 -22.04
CA LEU A 111 -0.87 20.11 -20.65
C LEU A 111 -0.79 18.82 -19.82
N ARG A 112 -1.66 17.85 -20.10
CA ARG A 112 -1.64 16.53 -19.46
C ARG A 112 -0.41 15.73 -19.87
N GLU A 113 0.01 15.81 -21.13
CA GLU A 113 1.24 15.18 -21.62
C GLU A 113 2.50 15.71 -20.92
N GLU A 114 2.56 17.01 -20.63
CA GLU A 114 3.66 17.58 -19.85
C GLU A 114 3.70 17.01 -18.43
N ALA A 115 2.52 16.81 -17.82
CA ALA A 115 2.41 16.20 -16.51
C ALA A 115 2.84 14.71 -16.52
N LEU A 116 2.53 13.96 -17.59
CA LEU A 116 2.97 12.57 -17.78
C LEU A 116 4.49 12.43 -17.96
N LYS A 117 5.13 13.43 -18.56
CA LYS A 117 6.59 13.45 -18.77
C LYS A 117 7.38 13.79 -17.51
N LYS A 118 6.72 14.21 -16.43
CA LYS A 118 7.39 14.54 -15.17
C LYS A 118 7.96 13.27 -14.54
N SER A 119 9.28 13.22 -14.38
CA SER A 119 9.96 12.16 -13.66
C SER A 119 10.23 12.56 -12.21
N TYR A 120 10.25 11.57 -11.34
CA TYR A 120 10.63 11.68 -9.94
C TYR A 120 11.71 10.64 -9.67
N SER A 121 12.79 11.01 -8.97
CA SER A 121 13.92 10.09 -8.75
C SER A 121 13.47 8.83 -8.00
N ARG A 122 13.68 7.65 -8.60
CA ARG A 122 13.29 6.33 -8.07
C ARG A 122 11.78 6.21 -7.77
N GLN A 123 10.96 7.04 -8.40
CA GLN A 123 9.52 7.05 -8.24
C GLN A 123 8.83 7.10 -9.61
N SER A 124 7.80 6.28 -9.76
CA SER A 124 6.94 6.25 -10.92
C SER A 124 5.63 7.00 -10.65
N VAL A 125 5.04 7.59 -11.70
CA VAL A 125 3.71 8.22 -11.63
C VAL A 125 2.66 7.13 -11.92
N LEU A 126 1.95 6.67 -10.89
CA LEU A 126 0.88 5.68 -11.03
C LEU A 126 -0.39 6.28 -11.65
N LYS A 127 -0.74 7.51 -11.24
CA LYS A 127 -1.99 8.15 -11.66
C LYS A 127 -1.89 9.65 -11.64
N ILE A 128 -2.50 10.28 -12.64
CA ILE A 128 -2.77 11.72 -12.68
C ILE A 128 -4.22 11.94 -12.26
N ALA A 129 -4.43 12.64 -11.14
CA ALA A 129 -5.78 13.00 -10.69
C ALA A 129 -6.42 14.04 -11.61
N SER A 130 -7.74 14.22 -11.49
CA SER A 130 -8.48 15.26 -12.22
C SER A 130 -7.87 16.65 -11.93
N PRO A 131 -7.55 17.43 -12.98
CA PRO A 131 -6.90 18.72 -12.80
C PRO A 131 -7.88 19.82 -12.37
N CYS A 132 -7.30 20.89 -11.84
CA CYS A 132 -7.95 22.19 -11.76
C CYS A 132 -7.44 23.08 -12.89
N TYR A 133 -8.33 23.53 -13.78
CA TYR A 133 -7.97 24.46 -14.85
C TYR A 133 -8.27 25.91 -14.47
N TYR A 134 -7.45 26.81 -15.00
CA TYR A 134 -7.69 28.24 -14.99
C TYR A 134 -7.56 28.78 -16.41
N VAL A 135 -8.57 29.54 -16.84
CA VAL A 135 -8.60 30.24 -18.12
C VAL A 135 -8.52 31.73 -17.83
N ASP A 136 -7.44 32.37 -18.24
CA ASP A 136 -7.16 33.79 -17.98
C ASP A 136 -7.30 34.15 -16.48
N GLY A 137 -6.74 33.29 -15.60
CA GLY A 137 -6.76 33.46 -14.15
C GLY A 137 -8.08 33.11 -13.46
N LYS A 138 -9.11 32.67 -14.19
CA LYS A 138 -10.40 32.23 -13.62
C LYS A 138 -10.52 30.72 -13.64
N ARG A 139 -10.89 30.13 -12.51
CA ARG A 139 -11.14 28.68 -12.43
C ARG A 139 -12.24 28.28 -13.40
N GLU A 140 -11.97 27.26 -14.21
CA GLU A 140 -12.90 26.71 -15.18
C GLU A 140 -12.93 25.18 -15.05
N ASN A 141 -14.11 24.58 -14.97
CA ASN A 141 -14.25 23.13 -14.84
C ASN A 141 -14.20 22.45 -16.22
N ASN A 142 -14.68 23.12 -17.26
CA ASN A 142 -14.66 22.62 -18.62
C ASN A 142 -14.06 23.67 -19.57
N PRO A 143 -12.72 23.70 -19.71
CA PRO A 143 -12.06 24.74 -20.52
C PRO A 143 -12.32 24.59 -22.02
N LYS A 144 -12.77 23.42 -22.50
CA LYS A 144 -13.02 23.18 -23.93
C LYS A 144 -14.10 24.11 -24.47
N GLY A 145 -13.79 24.81 -25.57
CA GLY A 145 -14.68 25.75 -26.23
C GLY A 145 -14.62 27.18 -25.67
N VAL A 146 -13.81 27.42 -24.64
CA VAL A 146 -13.61 28.74 -24.04
C VAL A 146 -12.48 29.47 -24.77
N ARG A 147 -12.65 30.77 -25.04
CA ARG A 147 -11.56 31.62 -25.56
C ARG A 147 -10.57 31.92 -24.44
N CYS A 148 -9.30 31.72 -24.71
CA CYS A 148 -8.23 31.71 -23.71
C CYS A 148 -6.96 32.34 -24.28
N HIS A 149 -6.32 33.20 -23.49
CA HIS A 149 -4.98 33.72 -23.77
C HIS A 149 -3.94 32.95 -22.95
N LEU A 150 -4.26 32.62 -21.69
CA LEU A 150 -3.43 31.82 -20.81
C LEU A 150 -4.24 30.68 -20.20
N LEU A 151 -3.90 29.44 -20.57
CA LEU A 151 -4.47 28.24 -19.98
C LEU A 151 -3.51 27.68 -18.94
N GLU A 152 -3.96 27.52 -17.70
CA GLU A 152 -3.19 26.93 -16.62
C GLU A 152 -3.88 25.65 -16.15
N ALA A 153 -3.08 24.66 -15.75
CA ALA A 153 -3.57 23.42 -15.18
C ALA A 153 -2.74 23.04 -13.96
N THR A 154 -3.44 22.63 -12.90
CA THR A 154 -2.85 22.08 -11.68
C THR A 154 -3.27 20.63 -11.54
N TYR A 155 -2.30 19.73 -11.46
CA TYR A 155 -2.47 18.29 -11.32
C TYR A 155 -1.94 17.80 -9.97
N GLN A 156 -2.52 16.71 -9.48
CA GLN A 156 -1.91 15.87 -8.45
C GLN A 156 -1.38 14.61 -9.11
N LEU A 157 -0.06 14.46 -9.13
CA LEU A 157 0.65 13.28 -9.65
C LEU A 157 0.90 12.31 -8.50
N ILE A 158 0.18 11.19 -8.51
CA ILE A 158 0.29 10.19 -7.47
C ILE A 158 1.45 9.28 -7.83
N THR A 159 2.50 9.35 -7.02
CA THR A 159 3.73 8.60 -7.23
C THR A 159 3.91 7.52 -6.20
N VAL A 160 4.69 6.50 -6.54
CA VAL A 160 5.15 5.43 -5.65
C VAL A 160 6.61 5.10 -5.97
N ARG A 161 7.34 4.41 -5.09
CA ARG A 161 8.65 3.87 -5.45
C ARG A 161 8.52 2.82 -6.55
N GLU A 162 9.38 2.87 -7.56
CA GLU A 162 9.41 1.93 -8.70
C GLU A 162 9.51 0.46 -8.27
N GLU A 163 10.19 0.20 -7.15
CA GLU A 163 10.30 -1.14 -6.56
C GLU A 163 8.95 -1.74 -6.14
N VAL A 164 7.98 -0.90 -5.74
CA VAL A 164 6.63 -1.37 -5.39
C VAL A 164 5.94 -1.98 -6.61
N GLU A 165 6.02 -1.30 -7.76
CA GLU A 165 5.47 -1.83 -9.02
C GLU A 165 6.23 -3.04 -9.51
N ARG A 166 7.56 -3.00 -9.48
CA ARG A 166 8.39 -4.13 -9.92
C ARG A 166 8.02 -5.42 -9.18
N ASN A 167 7.88 -5.37 -7.86
CA ASN A 167 7.51 -6.55 -7.08
C ASN A 167 6.06 -6.98 -7.33
N LEU A 168 5.16 -6.03 -7.59
CA LEU A 168 3.79 -6.33 -7.98
C LEU A 168 3.76 -7.12 -9.29
N TYR A 169 4.40 -6.62 -10.34
CA TYR A 169 4.46 -7.32 -11.63
C TYR A 169 5.16 -8.68 -11.53
N GLU A 170 6.21 -8.79 -10.72
CA GLU A 170 6.87 -10.08 -10.46
C GLU A 170 5.91 -11.12 -9.85
N VAL A 171 5.06 -10.72 -8.90
CA VAL A 171 4.07 -11.63 -8.29
C VAL A 171 2.96 -11.99 -9.28
N PHE A 172 2.33 -11.00 -9.91
CA PHE A 172 1.13 -11.23 -10.72
C PHE A 172 1.44 -11.82 -12.09
N GLU A 173 2.38 -11.22 -12.82
CA GLU A 173 2.63 -11.61 -14.22
C GLU A 173 3.62 -12.77 -14.29
N ASN A 174 4.76 -12.66 -13.60
CA ASN A 174 5.84 -13.65 -13.76
C ASN A 174 5.58 -14.94 -12.97
N LYS A 175 5.08 -14.85 -11.72
CA LYS A 175 4.83 -16.05 -10.89
C LYS A 175 3.44 -16.67 -11.08
N LEU A 176 2.42 -15.86 -11.32
CA LEU A 176 1.03 -16.34 -11.40
C LEU A 176 0.47 -16.37 -12.83
N GLY A 177 1.13 -15.75 -13.81
CA GLY A 177 0.62 -15.67 -15.18
C GLY A 177 -0.66 -14.84 -15.32
N LEU A 178 -0.94 -13.95 -14.37
CA LEU A 178 -2.10 -13.08 -14.36
C LEU A 178 -1.72 -11.69 -14.86
N THR A 179 -2.38 -11.23 -15.92
CA THR A 179 -2.14 -9.86 -16.42
C THR A 179 -2.66 -8.82 -15.43
N VAL A 180 -1.86 -7.82 -15.11
CA VAL A 180 -2.35 -6.68 -14.31
C VAL A 180 -3.06 -5.72 -15.24
N GLU A 181 -4.38 -5.61 -15.11
CA GLU A 181 -5.21 -4.74 -15.97
C GLU A 181 -4.97 -3.26 -15.65
N GLU A 182 -5.03 -2.89 -14.37
CA GLU A 182 -4.64 -1.57 -13.88
C GLU A 182 -4.26 -1.69 -12.40
N VAL A 183 -3.25 -0.92 -12.00
CA VAL A 183 -2.94 -0.67 -10.60
C VAL A 183 -3.82 0.48 -10.11
N LEU A 184 -4.71 0.19 -9.16
CA LEU A 184 -5.63 1.15 -8.57
C LEU A 184 -5.15 1.57 -7.18
N ILE A 185 -5.48 2.81 -6.82
CA ILE A 185 -5.06 3.41 -5.55
C ILE A 185 -6.17 3.24 -4.53
N ASN A 186 -5.93 2.43 -3.49
CA ASN A 186 -6.92 2.07 -2.46
C ASN A 186 -7.65 3.28 -1.86
N PRO A 187 -6.98 4.32 -1.33
CA PRO A 187 -7.67 5.46 -0.72
C PRO A 187 -8.54 6.27 -1.69
N LEU A 188 -8.27 6.21 -3.01
CA LEU A 188 -9.15 6.83 -4.01
C LEU A 188 -10.37 5.96 -4.29
N ALA A 189 -10.15 4.65 -4.43
CA ALA A 189 -11.20 3.66 -4.67
C ALA A 189 -12.21 3.64 -3.52
N GLU A 190 -11.72 3.68 -2.29
CA GLU A 190 -12.56 3.68 -1.10
C GLU A 190 -13.33 5.00 -0.92
N ALA A 191 -12.70 6.15 -1.20
CA ALA A 191 -13.37 7.43 -1.20
C ALA A 191 -14.54 7.47 -2.20
N GLN A 192 -14.39 6.83 -3.36
CA GLN A 192 -15.46 6.75 -4.38
C GLN A 192 -16.71 6.00 -3.92
N VAL A 193 -16.60 5.08 -2.96
CA VAL A 193 -17.75 4.33 -2.43
C VAL A 193 -18.28 4.89 -1.10
N SER A 194 -17.53 5.76 -0.43
CA SER A 194 -17.83 6.19 0.94
C SER A 194 -18.22 7.66 1.07
N LEU A 195 -17.66 8.53 0.22
CA LEU A 195 -17.86 9.96 0.29
C LEU A 195 -19.01 10.39 -0.61
N THR A 196 -19.82 11.33 -0.14
CA THR A 196 -20.83 12.00 -0.97
C THR A 196 -20.20 13.10 -1.82
N ARG A 197 -20.90 13.54 -2.87
CA ARG A 197 -20.42 14.66 -3.71
C ARG A 197 -20.41 15.97 -2.93
N GLU A 198 -21.29 16.09 -1.95
CA GLU A 198 -21.43 17.23 -1.05
C GLU A 198 -20.23 17.32 -0.11
N GLU A 199 -19.84 16.21 0.53
CA GLU A 199 -18.63 16.14 1.38
C GLU A 199 -17.37 16.49 0.58
N MET A 200 -17.20 15.93 -0.63
CA MET A 200 -16.07 16.28 -1.50
C MET A 200 -16.11 17.74 -1.98
N SER A 201 -17.29 18.34 -2.09
CA SER A 201 -17.44 19.73 -2.53
C SER A 201 -17.10 20.71 -1.43
N ILE A 202 -17.59 20.49 -0.21
CA ILE A 202 -17.34 21.33 0.97
C ILE A 202 -15.88 21.25 1.38
N GLY A 203 -15.34 20.03 1.39
CA GLY A 203 -14.03 19.73 1.96
C GLY A 203 -14.14 18.54 2.90
N CYS A 204 -13.31 17.53 2.71
CA CYS A 204 -13.20 16.40 3.62
C CYS A 204 -11.86 15.70 3.53
N ALA A 205 -11.50 14.98 4.59
CA ALA A 205 -10.41 14.01 4.59
C ALA A 205 -11.02 12.61 4.69
N TYR A 206 -10.65 11.72 3.78
CA TYR A 206 -10.89 10.30 3.92
C TYR A 206 -9.63 9.64 4.45
N ILE A 207 -9.75 8.95 5.58
CA ILE A 207 -8.64 8.42 6.37
C ILE A 207 -8.89 6.93 6.59
N ASN A 208 -8.05 6.07 6.04
CA ASN A 208 -8.09 4.64 6.32
C ASN A 208 -6.93 4.27 7.23
N ILE A 209 -7.23 3.85 8.47
CA ILE A 209 -6.26 3.31 9.43
C ILE A 209 -6.31 1.78 9.32
N GLY A 210 -5.43 1.26 8.48
CA GLY A 210 -5.29 -0.16 8.18
C GLY A 210 -4.41 -0.90 9.17
N GLY A 211 -3.88 -2.04 8.73
CA GLY A 211 -2.94 -2.86 9.52
C GLY A 211 -1.58 -2.20 9.66
N GLY A 212 -0.89 -1.99 8.55
CA GLY A 212 0.47 -1.43 8.51
C GLY A 212 0.55 0.00 7.98
N THR A 213 -0.57 0.56 7.52
CA THR A 213 -0.61 1.89 6.88
C THR A 213 -1.81 2.70 7.35
N THR A 214 -1.65 4.01 7.31
CA THR A 214 -2.72 4.98 7.40
C THR A 214 -2.72 5.80 6.13
N SER A 215 -3.71 5.62 5.26
CA SER A 215 -3.83 6.41 4.03
C SER A 215 -4.80 7.57 4.23
N ILE A 216 -4.44 8.73 3.70
CA ILE A 216 -5.16 10.00 3.87
C ILE A 216 -5.33 10.62 2.50
N SER A 217 -6.57 10.83 2.06
CA SER A 217 -6.92 11.55 0.83
C SER A 217 -7.78 12.77 1.15
N LEU A 218 -7.30 13.94 0.73
CA LEU A 218 -7.92 15.24 0.99
C LEU A 218 -8.68 15.69 -0.25
N TYR A 219 -9.94 16.07 -0.08
CA TYR A 219 -10.81 16.53 -1.16
C TYR A 219 -11.38 17.89 -0.85
N ARG A 220 -11.49 18.73 -1.87
CA ARG A 220 -12.22 20.00 -1.84
C ARG A 220 -12.57 20.41 -3.27
N ASP A 221 -13.73 21.04 -3.45
CA ASP A 221 -14.27 21.36 -4.76
C ASP A 221 -14.43 20.15 -5.70
N LYS A 222 -14.64 18.95 -5.14
CA LYS A 222 -14.70 17.67 -5.87
C LYS A 222 -13.38 17.26 -6.54
N LEU A 223 -12.26 17.88 -6.15
CA LEU A 223 -10.93 17.57 -6.62
C LEU A 223 -10.08 17.00 -5.48
N LEU A 224 -9.17 16.09 -5.83
CA LEU A 224 -8.13 15.63 -4.92
C LEU A 224 -7.15 16.78 -4.67
N LYS A 225 -7.00 17.18 -3.41
CA LYS A 225 -6.02 18.19 -2.97
C LYS A 225 -4.69 17.56 -2.58
N ALA A 226 -4.73 16.42 -1.91
CA ALA A 226 -3.53 15.67 -1.55
C ALA A 226 -3.84 14.22 -1.24
N LEU A 227 -2.82 13.37 -1.32
CA LEU A 227 -2.84 11.98 -0.89
C LEU A 227 -1.50 11.63 -0.25
N TYR A 228 -1.55 11.00 0.92
CA TYR A 228 -0.37 10.51 1.63
C TYR A 228 -0.67 9.17 2.28
N VAL A 229 0.37 8.34 2.44
CA VAL A 229 0.29 7.07 3.17
C VAL A 229 1.37 7.05 4.23
N LEU A 230 0.97 6.97 5.50
CA LEU A 230 1.86 6.90 6.65
C LEU A 230 2.10 5.42 7.02
N PRO A 231 3.32 5.01 7.42
CA PRO A 231 3.63 3.64 7.86
C PRO A 231 3.23 3.42 9.32
N LEU A 232 1.98 3.78 9.65
CA LEU A 232 1.39 3.66 10.98
C LEU A 232 0.01 3.01 10.85
N GLY A 233 -0.32 2.04 11.67
CA GLY A 233 -1.62 1.37 11.66
C GLY A 233 -1.84 0.47 12.87
N GLY A 234 -2.86 -0.39 12.79
CA GLY A 234 -3.25 -1.28 13.88
C GLY A 234 -2.20 -2.31 14.30
N GLN A 235 -1.21 -2.62 13.45
CA GLN A 235 -0.07 -3.48 13.80
C GLN A 235 0.88 -2.79 14.80
N ASN A 236 0.98 -1.46 14.78
CA ASN A 236 1.74 -0.73 15.81
C ASN A 236 1.08 -0.87 17.18
N VAL A 237 -0.26 -0.86 17.24
CA VAL A 237 -1.02 -1.12 18.46
C VAL A 237 -0.72 -2.52 19.00
N THR A 238 -0.75 -3.53 18.11
CA THR A 238 -0.42 -4.91 18.45
C THR A 238 0.99 -5.04 19.00
N ARG A 239 1.97 -4.39 18.33
CA ARG A 239 3.37 -4.38 18.77
C ARG A 239 3.52 -3.75 20.15
N ASP A 240 2.82 -2.65 20.44
CA ASP A 240 2.88 -2.02 21.76
C ASP A 240 2.33 -2.93 22.87
N LEU A 241 1.28 -3.71 22.59
CA LEU A 241 0.72 -4.67 23.54
C LEU A 241 1.67 -5.84 23.87
N THR A 242 2.68 -6.11 23.04
CA THR A 242 3.73 -7.11 23.39
C THR A 242 4.55 -6.71 24.62
N ASN A 243 4.54 -5.42 25.02
CA ASN A 243 5.14 -4.97 26.27
C ASN A 243 4.46 -5.58 27.51
N LEU A 244 3.23 -6.08 27.38
CA LEU A 244 2.53 -6.90 28.39
C LEU A 244 3.02 -8.36 28.41
N LYS A 245 4.19 -8.62 27.83
CA LYS A 245 4.85 -9.94 27.70
C LYS A 245 4.07 -10.93 26.84
N LEU A 246 3.12 -10.46 26.02
CA LEU A 246 2.35 -11.28 25.09
C LEU A 246 3.16 -11.58 23.84
N LEU A 247 2.92 -12.75 23.23
CA LEU A 247 3.32 -12.98 21.84
C LEU A 247 2.46 -12.11 20.92
N GLU A 248 2.96 -11.79 19.72
CA GLU A 248 2.26 -10.90 18.78
C GLU A 248 0.86 -11.41 18.41
N GLN A 249 0.70 -12.72 18.23
CA GLN A 249 -0.61 -13.34 17.96
C GLN A 249 -1.59 -13.17 19.11
N ASP A 250 -1.11 -13.34 20.35
CA ASP A 250 -1.93 -13.16 21.57
C ASP A 250 -2.27 -11.68 21.76
N ALA A 251 -1.32 -10.77 21.49
CA ALA A 251 -1.53 -9.34 21.51
C ALA A 251 -2.59 -8.90 20.49
N GLU A 252 -2.59 -9.47 19.29
CA GLU A 252 -3.62 -9.21 18.28
C GLU A 252 -4.99 -9.71 18.75
N ALA A 253 -5.04 -10.91 19.31
CA ALA A 253 -6.28 -11.47 19.86
C ALA A 253 -6.83 -10.62 21.02
N VAL A 254 -5.95 -10.14 21.90
CA VAL A 254 -6.32 -9.22 23.00
C VAL A 254 -6.85 -7.89 22.44
N LYS A 255 -6.16 -7.30 21.46
CA LYS A 255 -6.59 -6.05 20.81
C LYS A 255 -7.98 -6.18 20.20
N ILE A 256 -8.22 -7.26 19.44
CA ILE A 256 -9.51 -7.49 18.77
C ILE A 256 -10.61 -7.83 19.77
N GLY A 257 -10.32 -8.67 20.77
CA GLY A 257 -11.34 -9.19 21.70
C GLY A 257 -11.71 -8.25 22.84
N TYR A 258 -10.76 -7.46 23.33
CA TYR A 258 -10.92 -6.66 24.56
C TYR A 258 -10.50 -5.20 24.42
N GLY A 259 -9.90 -4.81 23.29
CA GLY A 259 -9.31 -3.50 23.11
C GLY A 259 -10.31 -2.36 23.09
N SER A 260 -9.99 -1.30 23.82
CA SER A 260 -10.73 -0.03 23.78
C SER A 260 -9.76 1.13 24.00
N VAL A 261 -10.10 2.30 23.45
CA VAL A 261 -9.39 3.55 23.76
C VAL A 261 -9.89 4.20 25.06
N ASN A 262 -10.96 3.68 25.67
CA ASN A 262 -11.53 4.24 26.89
C ASN A 262 -10.75 3.78 28.13
N LEU A 263 -10.25 4.74 28.92
CA LEU A 263 -9.57 4.46 30.19
C LEU A 263 -10.50 4.43 31.41
N GLU A 264 -11.77 4.80 31.28
CA GLU A 264 -12.77 4.76 32.34
C GLU A 264 -13.26 3.33 32.60
N VAL A 265 -12.33 2.47 32.99
CA VAL A 265 -12.55 1.08 33.39
C VAL A 265 -12.11 0.89 34.84
N ASP A 266 -12.67 -0.12 35.52
CA ASP A 266 -12.18 -0.48 36.84
C ASP A 266 -10.72 -0.97 36.72
N LYS A 267 -9.82 -0.40 37.54
CA LYS A 267 -8.39 -0.76 37.53
C LYS A 267 -8.17 -2.22 37.93
N GLU A 268 -9.11 -2.82 38.67
CA GLU A 268 -9.07 -4.23 39.03
C GLU A 268 -9.74 -5.15 38.01
N GLU A 269 -10.38 -4.60 36.96
CA GLU A 269 -10.96 -5.39 35.89
C GLU A 269 -9.84 -6.16 35.16
N ARG A 270 -9.99 -7.48 35.11
CA ARG A 270 -9.01 -8.40 34.53
C ARG A 270 -9.58 -9.04 33.28
N ILE A 271 -8.72 -9.23 32.27
CA ILE A 271 -9.01 -10.00 31.06
C ILE A 271 -8.10 -11.21 30.99
N THR A 272 -8.60 -12.27 30.38
CA THR A 272 -7.86 -13.51 30.16
C THR A 272 -7.45 -13.59 28.69
N ALA A 273 -6.14 -13.53 28.45
CA ALA A 273 -5.53 -13.73 27.14
C ALA A 273 -5.11 -15.19 27.00
N ALA A 274 -5.71 -15.90 26.05
CA ALA A 274 -5.28 -17.24 25.70
C ALA A 274 -3.86 -17.19 25.11
N SER A 275 -3.01 -18.14 25.48
CA SER A 275 -1.61 -18.17 25.05
C SER A 275 -1.43 -19.09 23.85
N ALA A 276 -1.00 -18.57 22.70
CA ALA A 276 -0.81 -19.33 21.47
C ALA A 276 0.26 -20.44 21.58
N ASN A 277 1.22 -20.30 22.49
CA ASN A 277 2.31 -21.26 22.72
C ASN A 277 2.04 -22.27 23.86
N GLY A 278 0.80 -22.33 24.40
CA GLY A 278 0.44 -23.29 25.44
C GLY A 278 1.04 -23.03 26.82
N THR A 279 1.62 -21.84 27.08
CA THR A 279 2.19 -21.47 28.38
C THR A 279 1.14 -21.13 29.46
N GLY A 280 -0.13 -21.45 29.21
CA GLY A 280 -1.26 -21.13 30.08
C GLY A 280 -1.80 -19.72 29.85
N ASP A 281 -3.09 -19.55 30.15
CA ASP A 281 -3.76 -18.26 30.01
C ASP A 281 -3.11 -17.17 30.86
N ARG A 282 -3.03 -15.97 30.30
CA ARG A 282 -2.46 -14.79 30.97
C ARG A 282 -3.56 -13.86 31.45
N ILE A 283 -3.44 -13.43 32.69
CA ILE A 283 -4.36 -12.46 33.29
C ILE A 283 -3.73 -11.08 33.16
N LEU A 284 -4.43 -10.16 32.51
CA LEU A 284 -4.00 -8.79 32.29
C LEU A 284 -4.99 -7.83 32.92
N HIS A 285 -4.51 -6.70 33.43
CA HIS A 285 -5.38 -5.59 33.80
C HIS A 285 -5.92 -4.91 32.54
N LYS A 286 -7.24 -4.75 32.44
CA LYS A 286 -7.87 -4.12 31.28
C LYS A 286 -7.41 -2.68 31.10
N TYR A 287 -7.20 -1.96 32.21
CA TYR A 287 -6.66 -0.61 32.19
C TYR A 287 -5.32 -0.54 31.45
N ASP A 288 -4.40 -1.47 31.70
CA ASP A 288 -3.09 -1.45 31.04
C ASP A 288 -3.20 -1.70 29.54
N VAL A 289 -4.05 -2.64 29.12
CA VAL A 289 -4.35 -2.90 27.70
C VAL A 289 -4.89 -1.65 27.03
N ASN A 290 -5.91 -1.03 27.61
CA ASN A 290 -6.52 0.18 27.06
C ASN A 290 -5.52 1.35 27.03
N ARG A 291 -4.64 1.48 28.02
CA ARG A 291 -3.60 2.52 28.06
C ARG A 291 -2.63 2.43 26.90
N TYR A 292 -2.16 1.23 26.54
CA TYR A 292 -1.29 1.05 25.37
C TYR A 292 -2.04 1.34 24.07
N ILE A 293 -3.29 0.87 23.95
CA ILE A 293 -4.12 1.10 22.76
C ILE A 293 -4.41 2.58 22.56
N GLN A 294 -4.88 3.28 23.59
CA GLN A 294 -5.20 4.70 23.53
C GLN A 294 -3.96 5.51 23.14
N ALA A 295 -2.82 5.31 23.81
CA ALA A 295 -1.60 6.07 23.53
C ALA A 295 -1.17 5.93 22.05
N ARG A 296 -1.24 4.72 21.48
CA ARG A 296 -0.91 4.51 20.07
C ARG A 296 -1.94 5.12 19.12
N MET A 297 -3.23 4.98 19.43
CA MET A 297 -4.29 5.56 18.58
C MET A 297 -4.28 7.09 18.62
N GLU A 298 -3.93 7.69 19.76
CA GLU A 298 -3.69 9.13 19.89
C GLU A 298 -2.49 9.55 19.03
N GLU A 299 -1.36 8.84 19.10
CA GLU A 299 -0.20 9.14 18.26
C GLU A 299 -0.53 9.11 16.75
N ILE A 300 -1.24 8.07 16.29
CA ILE A 300 -1.69 7.96 14.89
C ILE A 300 -2.58 9.15 14.52
N THR A 301 -3.54 9.47 15.39
CA THR A 301 -4.49 10.56 15.17
C THR A 301 -3.80 11.92 15.12
N GLU A 302 -2.84 12.18 16.00
CA GLU A 302 -2.08 13.43 15.99
C GLU A 302 -1.19 13.57 14.75
N ASN A 303 -0.62 12.47 14.24
CA ASN A 303 0.09 12.49 12.95
C ASN A 303 -0.85 12.82 11.77
N ILE A 304 -2.06 12.26 11.76
CA ILE A 304 -3.09 12.60 10.78
C ILE A 304 -3.44 14.09 10.84
N LYS A 305 -3.75 14.60 12.04
CA LYS A 305 -4.10 16.02 12.26
C LYS A 305 -2.98 16.95 11.84
N ALA A 306 -1.74 16.66 12.22
CA ALA A 306 -0.57 17.46 11.86
C ALA A 306 -0.39 17.55 10.34
N LEU A 307 -0.55 16.43 9.63
CA LEU A 307 -0.45 16.39 8.17
C LEU A 307 -1.57 17.22 7.51
N ILE A 308 -2.82 17.07 7.95
CA ILE A 308 -3.95 17.84 7.40
C ILE A 308 -3.72 19.33 7.66
N GLN A 309 -3.32 19.69 8.88
CA GLN A 309 -3.05 21.06 9.31
C GLN A 309 -1.91 21.72 8.49
N GLU A 310 -0.92 20.95 8.05
CA GLU A 310 0.17 21.46 7.22
C GLU A 310 -0.27 21.69 5.76
N ILE A 311 -1.09 20.79 5.21
CA ILE A 311 -1.50 20.82 3.80
C ILE A 311 -2.66 21.80 3.56
N ASP A 312 -3.72 21.68 4.36
CA ASP A 312 -4.92 22.50 4.25
C ASP A 312 -5.56 22.66 5.64
N PRO A 313 -5.15 23.69 6.40
CA PRO A 313 -5.69 24.03 7.72
C PRO A 313 -7.21 24.08 7.79
N GLU A 314 -7.87 24.48 6.71
CA GLU A 314 -9.32 24.64 6.71
C GLU A 314 -10.06 23.30 6.69
N LEU A 315 -9.40 22.22 6.25
CA LEU A 315 -9.96 20.87 6.30
C LEU A 315 -10.01 20.31 7.73
N MET A 316 -9.27 20.88 8.69
CA MET A 316 -9.35 20.50 10.10
C MET A 316 -10.73 20.81 10.71
N ILE A 317 -11.43 21.82 10.17
CA ILE A 317 -12.77 22.23 10.60
C ILE A 317 -13.85 21.46 9.80
N ALA A 318 -13.46 20.69 8.79
CA ALA A 318 -14.34 19.97 7.89
C ALA A 318 -14.65 18.54 8.38
N TYR A 319 -15.10 17.67 7.45
CA TYR A 319 -15.44 16.28 7.77
C TYR A 319 -14.21 15.38 7.71
N LEU A 320 -13.93 14.67 8.80
CA LEU A 320 -12.96 13.57 8.83
C LEU A 320 -13.70 12.23 8.76
N ILE A 321 -13.52 11.49 7.68
CA ILE A 321 -14.20 10.22 7.44
C ILE A 321 -13.19 9.09 7.65
N PHE A 322 -13.39 8.30 8.71
CA PHE A 322 -12.46 7.26 9.15
C PHE A 322 -12.90 5.87 8.67
N SER A 323 -11.94 5.09 8.19
CA SER A 323 -12.12 3.74 7.65
C SER A 323 -10.95 2.85 8.09
N GLY A 324 -10.98 1.57 7.72
CA GLY A 324 -9.91 0.62 8.04
C GLY A 324 -10.11 -0.08 9.38
N GLY A 325 -9.47 -1.24 9.51
CA GLY A 325 -9.71 -2.17 10.63
C GLY A 325 -9.44 -1.57 12.02
N ALA A 326 -8.45 -0.69 12.15
CA ALA A 326 -8.08 -0.12 13.45
C ALA A 326 -9.14 0.86 13.99
N THR A 327 -9.99 1.41 13.12
CA THR A 327 -11.05 2.35 13.52
C THR A 327 -12.20 1.67 14.27
N TYR A 328 -12.30 0.33 14.20
CA TYR A 328 -13.29 -0.45 14.94
C TYR A 328 -12.91 -0.70 16.41
N LEU A 329 -11.77 -0.19 16.89
CA LEU A 329 -11.45 -0.20 18.31
C LEU A 329 -12.53 0.53 19.10
N SER A 330 -13.02 -0.11 20.16
CA SER A 330 -14.17 0.39 20.92
C SER A 330 -13.87 1.78 21.51
N GLY A 331 -14.74 2.75 21.21
CA GLY A 331 -14.65 4.14 21.67
C GLY A 331 -13.81 5.06 20.77
N TYR A 332 -13.19 4.56 19.70
CA TYR A 332 -12.26 5.37 18.90
C TYR A 332 -12.95 6.52 18.18
N ILE A 333 -14.08 6.27 17.49
CA ILE A 333 -14.79 7.34 16.79
C ILE A 333 -15.39 8.34 17.79
N GLU A 334 -15.89 7.86 18.92
CA GLU A 334 -16.41 8.70 19.99
C GLU A 334 -15.32 9.58 20.61
N SER A 335 -14.10 9.08 20.77
CA SER A 335 -12.98 9.85 21.33
C SER A 335 -12.53 11.01 20.43
N LEU A 336 -12.82 10.94 19.12
CA LEU A 336 -12.51 12.02 18.18
C LEU A 336 -13.48 13.21 18.29
N ASN A 337 -14.73 12.96 18.67
CA ASN A 337 -15.83 13.94 18.70
C ASN A 337 -15.71 15.00 19.81
N LEU A 338 -14.64 14.99 20.60
CA LEU A 338 -14.31 16.08 21.52
C LEU A 338 -13.54 17.23 20.84
N ASP A 339 -12.91 16.99 19.67
CA ASP A 339 -12.07 17.98 18.98
C ASP A 339 -12.27 18.10 17.45
N VAL A 340 -12.92 17.13 16.78
CA VAL A 340 -13.10 17.09 15.30
C VAL A 340 -14.49 16.58 14.89
N ASN A 341 -14.99 17.04 13.72
CA ASN A 341 -16.24 16.53 13.14
C ASN A 341 -15.99 15.21 12.38
N GLY A 342 -15.82 14.12 13.13
CA GLY A 342 -15.41 12.80 12.64
C GLY A 342 -16.57 11.81 12.53
N ARG A 343 -16.56 10.96 11.49
CA ARG A 343 -17.48 9.81 11.40
C ARG A 343 -16.81 8.58 10.82
N GLN A 344 -17.36 7.40 11.15
CA GLN A 344 -17.04 6.17 10.43
C GLN A 344 -17.49 6.25 8.96
N ALA A 345 -16.65 5.77 8.06
CA ALA A 345 -16.95 5.54 6.66
C ALA A 345 -18.04 4.48 6.53
N LYS A 346 -18.93 4.66 5.55
CA LYS A 346 -19.98 3.70 5.22
C LYS A 346 -20.07 3.65 3.70
N VAL A 347 -20.13 2.45 3.15
CA VAL A 347 -20.43 2.26 1.73
C VAL A 347 -21.81 2.87 1.45
N ARG A 348 -21.88 3.76 0.45
CA ARG A 348 -23.14 4.41 0.12
C ARG A 348 -24.15 3.39 -0.43
N PRO A 349 -25.46 3.54 -0.13
CA PRO A 349 -26.48 2.61 -0.59
C PRO A 349 -26.58 2.45 -2.12
N ASP A 350 -26.14 3.46 -2.88
CA ASP A 350 -26.14 3.46 -4.35
C ASP A 350 -24.98 2.67 -4.97
N VAL A 351 -24.06 2.11 -4.17
CA VAL A 351 -22.91 1.34 -4.67
C VAL A 351 -23.28 -0.10 -5.02
N LEU A 352 -24.11 -0.76 -4.22
CA LEU A 352 -24.41 -2.19 -4.34
C LEU A 352 -25.78 -2.43 -4.99
N SER A 353 -25.94 -3.50 -5.76
CA SER A 353 -27.19 -3.91 -6.42
C SER A 353 -28.33 -4.27 -5.46
N GLU A 354 -27.99 -4.90 -4.34
CA GLU A 354 -28.90 -5.41 -3.31
C GLU A 354 -28.38 -5.10 -1.91
N SER A 355 -29.16 -5.44 -0.88
CA SER A 355 -28.67 -5.39 0.50
C SER A 355 -27.56 -6.43 0.67
N ALA A 356 -26.35 -5.96 0.99
CA ALA A 356 -25.25 -6.82 1.36
C ALA A 356 -25.25 -7.11 2.85
N ASP A 357 -24.56 -8.19 3.23
CA ASP A 357 -24.26 -8.47 4.61
C ASP A 357 -23.30 -7.42 5.21
N GLU A 358 -23.27 -7.35 6.53
CA GLU A 358 -22.44 -6.38 7.26
C GLU A 358 -20.94 -6.65 7.03
N ILE A 359 -20.56 -7.92 6.81
CA ILE A 359 -19.16 -8.31 6.56
C ILE A 359 -18.66 -7.71 5.25
N LEU A 360 -19.43 -7.79 4.16
CA LEU A 360 -19.03 -7.18 2.88
C LEU A 360 -18.86 -5.67 3.02
N LEU A 361 -19.81 -5.01 3.68
CA LEU A 361 -19.80 -3.55 3.87
C LEU A 361 -18.63 -3.09 4.75
N ARG A 362 -18.22 -3.92 5.72
CA ARG A 362 -17.16 -3.61 6.69
C ARG A 362 -15.76 -3.97 6.19
N ASP A 363 -15.59 -5.21 5.71
CA ASP A 363 -14.27 -5.81 5.47
C ASP A 363 -13.83 -5.72 4.00
N TYR A 364 -14.78 -5.51 3.08
CA TYR A 364 -14.54 -5.51 1.63
C TYR A 364 -14.80 -4.14 0.96
N GLN A 365 -14.88 -3.06 1.74
CA GLN A 365 -15.07 -1.69 1.22
C GLN A 365 -14.02 -1.31 0.17
N THR A 366 -12.73 -1.65 0.39
CA THR A 366 -11.67 -1.44 -0.60
C THR A 366 -11.95 -2.20 -1.89
N ALA A 367 -12.27 -3.49 -1.81
CA ALA A 367 -12.58 -4.32 -2.98
C ALA A 367 -13.79 -3.79 -3.75
N LEU A 368 -14.85 -3.34 -3.06
CA LEU A 368 -15.99 -2.69 -3.70
C LEU A 368 -15.58 -1.41 -4.43
N GLY A 369 -14.72 -0.58 -3.83
CA GLY A 369 -14.14 0.59 -4.48
C GLY A 369 -13.36 0.25 -5.75
N LEU A 370 -12.53 -0.79 -5.69
CA LEU A 370 -11.77 -1.26 -6.85
C LEU A 370 -12.69 -1.73 -7.97
N VAL A 371 -13.74 -2.49 -7.64
CA VAL A 371 -14.74 -2.90 -8.63
C VAL A 371 -15.41 -1.67 -9.23
N VAL A 372 -15.83 -0.67 -8.44
CA VAL A 372 -16.44 0.57 -8.95
C VAL A 372 -15.54 1.26 -9.97
N MET A 373 -14.23 1.28 -9.76
CA MET A 373 -13.26 1.87 -10.69
C MET A 373 -12.98 1.02 -11.94
N ALA A 374 -13.12 -0.31 -11.87
CA ALA A 374 -12.80 -1.23 -12.95
C ALA A 374 -13.68 -1.05 -14.21
N THR A 375 -13.11 -1.19 -15.41
CA THR A 375 -13.80 -0.90 -16.70
C THR A 375 -13.80 -2.06 -17.69
N ASN A 376 -12.77 -2.88 -17.65
CA ASN A 376 -12.54 -4.01 -18.56
C ASN A 376 -12.86 -5.33 -17.86
N SER A 377 -13.36 -6.30 -18.64
CA SER A 377 -13.66 -7.63 -18.13
C SER A 377 -12.36 -8.35 -17.80
N CYS A 378 -12.36 -9.16 -16.75
CA CYS A 378 -11.19 -9.82 -16.17
C CYS A 378 -11.13 -11.33 -16.43
N VAL A 379 -12.01 -11.82 -17.28
CA VAL A 379 -12.24 -13.23 -17.52
C VAL A 379 -12.23 -13.52 -19.01
N LYS A 380 -11.70 -14.70 -19.35
CA LYS A 380 -11.78 -15.30 -20.69
C LYS A 380 -12.55 -16.61 -20.62
N SER A 381 -13.12 -17.03 -21.75
CA SER A 381 -13.79 -18.33 -21.85
C SER A 381 -12.80 -19.46 -21.57
N ASP A 382 -13.24 -20.43 -20.76
CA ASP A 382 -12.48 -21.65 -20.43
C ASP A 382 -12.69 -22.75 -21.47
N ILE A 383 -12.93 -22.35 -22.72
CA ILE A 383 -13.00 -23.31 -23.82
C ILE A 383 -11.54 -23.64 -24.12
N GLN A 384 -11.04 -24.73 -23.53
CA GLN A 384 -9.93 -25.46 -24.11
C GLN A 384 -10.24 -25.62 -25.59
N ASP A 385 -9.35 -25.13 -26.46
CA ASP A 385 -9.53 -25.13 -27.91
C ASP A 385 -10.09 -26.48 -28.39
N LEU A 386 -11.40 -26.51 -28.66
CA LEU A 386 -12.08 -27.65 -29.28
C LEU A 386 -11.52 -27.95 -30.69
N GLU A 387 -10.63 -27.11 -31.21
CA GLU A 387 -9.84 -27.39 -32.41
C GLU A 387 -8.97 -28.66 -32.27
N VAL A 388 -8.58 -29.07 -31.06
CA VAL A 388 -7.85 -30.33 -30.85
C VAL A 388 -8.77 -31.56 -30.95
N VAL A 389 -10.06 -31.41 -30.64
CA VAL A 389 -11.03 -32.53 -30.68
C VAL A 389 -11.57 -32.76 -32.10
N PHE A 390 -11.64 -31.71 -32.93
CA PHE A 390 -12.18 -31.81 -34.30
C PHE A 390 -11.12 -31.95 -35.39
N ASN A 391 -9.83 -31.89 -35.06
CA ASN A 391 -8.75 -32.09 -36.02
C ASN A 391 -7.79 -33.18 -35.53
N PRO A 392 -8.13 -34.48 -35.68
CA PRO A 392 -7.11 -35.50 -35.59
C PRO A 392 -6.13 -35.24 -36.73
N ALA A 393 -4.93 -34.75 -36.40
CA ALA A 393 -3.84 -34.71 -37.34
C ALA A 393 -3.73 -36.12 -37.96
N VAL A 394 -3.93 -36.18 -39.27
CA VAL A 394 -3.60 -37.38 -40.05
C VAL A 394 -2.10 -37.53 -39.89
N GLU A 395 -1.67 -38.49 -39.08
CA GLU A 395 -0.27 -38.92 -39.07
C GLU A 395 0.03 -39.51 -40.46
N GLU A 396 0.63 -38.71 -41.33
CA GLU A 396 1.34 -39.24 -42.47
C GLU A 396 2.54 -40.05 -41.95
N PRO A 397 2.79 -41.27 -42.46
CA PRO A 397 3.91 -42.07 -42.00
C PRO A 397 5.22 -41.34 -42.26
N GLN A 398 5.99 -41.07 -41.20
CA GLN A 398 7.36 -40.58 -41.34
C GLN A 398 8.26 -41.71 -41.87
N GLU A 399 8.89 -41.50 -43.02
CA GLU A 399 9.96 -42.36 -43.53
C GLU A 399 11.21 -42.19 -42.64
N GLU A 400 11.78 -43.32 -42.19
CA GLU A 400 13.03 -43.35 -41.42
C GLU A 400 14.22 -42.80 -42.25
N PRO A 401 15.12 -41.98 -41.67
CA PRO A 401 16.30 -41.50 -42.39
C PRO A 401 17.32 -42.63 -42.59
N GLN A 402 17.80 -42.80 -43.83
CA GLN A 402 18.94 -43.66 -44.17
C GLN A 402 20.26 -42.99 -43.75
N GLU A 403 21.13 -43.74 -43.05
CA GLU A 403 22.49 -43.33 -42.71
C GLU A 403 23.39 -43.30 -43.97
N GLU A 404 24.00 -42.15 -44.27
CA GLU A 404 25.10 -42.06 -45.24
C GLU A 404 26.47 -42.31 -44.56
N PRO A 405 27.39 -43.04 -45.21
CA PRO A 405 28.68 -43.38 -44.63
C PRO A 405 29.68 -42.22 -44.65
N ALA A 406 30.44 -42.10 -43.56
CA ALA A 406 31.47 -41.09 -43.32
C ALA A 406 32.66 -41.21 -44.29
N THR A 407 33.09 -40.06 -44.84
CA THR A 407 34.34 -39.90 -45.58
C THR A 407 35.48 -39.47 -44.65
N GLU A 408 36.58 -40.21 -44.70
CA GLU A 408 37.86 -39.94 -44.03
C GLU A 408 38.54 -38.69 -44.59
N GLU A 409 39.02 -37.79 -43.73
CA GLU A 409 40.06 -36.82 -44.09
C GLU A 409 41.36 -37.07 -43.30
N ILE A 410 42.45 -37.01 -44.07
CA ILE A 410 43.81 -37.44 -43.74
C ILE A 410 44.60 -36.28 -43.13
N TYR A 411 45.31 -36.59 -42.05
CA TYR A 411 46.22 -35.73 -41.29
C TYR A 411 47.60 -35.61 -41.97
N HIS A 412 48.24 -34.44 -41.86
CA HIS A 412 49.70 -34.33 -41.84
C HIS A 412 50.20 -33.18 -40.92
N PRO A 413 51.34 -33.36 -40.22
CA PRO A 413 51.76 -32.62 -39.00
C PRO A 413 52.82 -31.55 -39.25
N GLU A 414 53.14 -30.74 -38.22
CA GLU A 414 54.53 -30.42 -37.84
C GLU A 414 54.65 -29.80 -36.42
N TYR A 415 55.87 -29.86 -35.88
CA TYR A 415 56.29 -30.07 -34.47
C TYR A 415 56.76 -28.81 -33.71
N GLU A 416 56.85 -28.94 -32.37
CA GLU A 416 57.94 -28.53 -31.42
C GLU A 416 57.33 -28.33 -30.02
N ASP A 417 57.90 -28.64 -28.86
CA ASP A 417 59.14 -29.26 -28.38
C ASP A 417 58.87 -29.69 -26.90
N GLU A 418 59.61 -30.67 -26.44
CA GLU A 418 59.48 -31.41 -25.18
C GLU A 418 60.05 -30.66 -23.95
N ARG A 419 59.48 -30.98 -22.78
CA ARG A 419 60.10 -31.11 -21.44
C ARG A 419 58.94 -31.28 -20.44
N GLY A 420 58.59 -32.50 -20.00
CA GLY A 420 59.32 -33.33 -19.04
C GLY A 420 58.89 -32.91 -17.62
N ASP A 421 58.53 -33.74 -16.64
CA ASP A 421 58.47 -35.19 -16.44
C ASP A 421 57.76 -35.35 -15.07
N ARG A 422 56.86 -36.34 -14.90
CA ARG A 422 56.53 -37.13 -13.67
C ARG A 422 56.18 -36.38 -12.35
N THR A 423 55.27 -36.82 -11.47
CA THR A 423 54.72 -38.14 -11.10
C THR A 423 53.54 -37.96 -10.12
N PHE A 424 52.72 -39.01 -10.02
CA PHE A 424 51.64 -39.28 -9.05
C PHE A 424 52.07 -39.22 -7.55
N ILE A 425 51.12 -38.97 -6.64
CA ILE A 425 50.61 -39.88 -5.58
C ILE A 425 49.80 -39.09 -4.52
N ASP A 426 48.65 -39.65 -4.11
CA ASP A 426 47.75 -39.29 -2.99
C ASP A 426 48.37 -39.55 -1.59
N GLU A 427 47.58 -39.28 -0.53
CA GLU A 427 47.81 -39.50 0.92
C GLU A 427 48.37 -38.25 1.64
N GLU A 428 48.01 -37.88 2.86
CA GLU A 428 46.90 -38.10 3.82
C GLU A 428 47.27 -37.18 5.02
N GLU A 429 46.32 -36.96 5.95
CA GLU A 429 46.56 -36.60 7.37
C GLU A 429 47.02 -35.17 7.78
N ASP A 430 46.19 -34.64 8.69
CA ASP A 430 46.49 -33.94 9.95
C ASP A 430 47.38 -32.70 9.96
N GLU A 431 46.82 -31.58 10.43
CA GLU A 431 47.48 -30.72 11.42
C GLU A 431 46.45 -29.87 12.16
N GLU A 432 46.40 -30.09 13.48
CA GLU A 432 45.79 -29.24 14.50
C GLU A 432 46.58 -27.93 14.61
N GLU A 433 45.91 -26.78 14.74
CA GLU A 433 46.50 -25.62 15.44
C GLU A 433 45.43 -24.94 16.32
N GLU A 434 45.56 -25.16 17.63
CA GLU A 434 45.10 -24.25 18.69
C GLU A 434 45.82 -22.91 18.57
N TYR A 435 45.11 -21.80 18.80
CA TYR A 435 45.70 -20.62 19.42
C TYR A 435 44.78 -20.03 20.47
N GLU A 436 45.41 -19.73 21.59
CA GLU A 436 44.89 -19.42 22.90
C GLU A 436 44.25 -18.04 23.02
N ASP A 437 43.42 -18.00 24.05
CA ASP A 437 42.76 -16.91 24.77
C ASP A 437 43.77 -15.86 25.26
N ASP A 438 43.52 -14.58 25.01
CA ASP A 438 44.11 -13.48 25.80
C ASP A 438 42.97 -12.55 26.24
N SER A 439 42.62 -12.74 27.50
CA SER A 439 41.87 -11.84 28.37
C SER A 439 42.60 -10.51 28.55
N ASP A 440 41.86 -9.40 28.59
CA ASP A 440 42.21 -8.28 29.48
C ASP A 440 40.92 -7.55 29.90
N ASP A 441 40.58 -7.78 31.18
CA ASP A 441 39.70 -6.98 32.02
C ASP A 441 40.46 -5.72 32.43
N GLU A 442 39.89 -4.52 32.24
CA GLU A 442 40.13 -3.41 33.17
C GLU A 442 38.80 -2.82 33.63
N THR A 443 38.55 -3.04 34.91
CA THR A 443 37.54 -2.40 35.73
C THR A 443 38.19 -1.19 36.39
N GLU A 444 37.53 -0.03 36.36
CA GLU A 444 37.88 1.08 37.24
C GLU A 444 36.68 1.49 38.09
N ASP A 445 37.01 1.69 39.36
CA ASP A 445 36.17 1.71 40.53
C ASP A 445 35.31 2.98 40.69
N VAL A 446 34.25 2.79 41.48
CA VAL A 446 33.34 3.79 42.02
C VAL A 446 33.93 4.32 43.33
N GLU A 447 34.09 5.64 43.46
CA GLU A 447 34.17 6.29 44.77
C GLU A 447 33.02 7.32 44.89
N ASP A 448 32.20 7.09 45.92
CA ASP A 448 31.21 8.01 46.46
C ASP A 448 31.92 9.08 47.30
N ASP A 449 31.51 10.35 47.18
CA ASP A 449 31.66 11.33 48.25
C ASP A 449 30.44 12.26 48.27
N ASP A 450 29.77 12.27 49.41
CA ASP A 450 28.74 13.23 49.81
C ASP A 450 29.38 14.62 50.06
N ASP A 451 28.75 15.69 49.58
CA ASP A 451 28.71 16.94 50.36
C ASP A 451 27.57 17.87 49.90
N GLU A 452 26.90 18.43 50.90
CA GLU A 452 25.77 19.35 50.81
C GLU A 452 26.16 20.79 50.43
N GLN A 453 25.19 21.45 49.78
CA GLN A 453 24.78 22.86 49.88
C GLN A 453 25.14 23.93 48.80
N GLU A 454 24.04 24.58 48.40
CA GLU A 454 23.81 25.93 47.82
C GLU A 454 23.66 26.13 46.29
N GLU A 455 22.44 26.54 45.90
CA GLU A 455 21.99 26.97 44.56
C GLU A 455 22.74 28.23 44.06
N PRO A 456 22.79 28.44 42.73
CA PRO A 456 21.84 29.39 42.16
C PRO A 456 21.19 28.93 40.83
N GLN A 457 19.99 29.46 40.60
CA GLN A 457 19.08 29.21 39.49
C GLN A 457 19.67 29.54 38.11
N GLU A 458 19.72 28.56 37.21
CA GLU A 458 19.67 28.77 35.75
C GLU A 458 18.55 27.93 35.11
N LYS A 459 17.77 28.61 34.26
CA LYS A 459 16.63 28.05 33.54
C LYS A 459 17.11 27.20 32.37
N ASP A 460 16.90 25.89 32.45
CA ASP A 460 17.02 25.02 31.28
C ASP A 460 15.70 24.40 30.85
N GLN A 461 15.44 24.57 29.55
CA GLN A 461 14.36 23.98 28.79
C GLN A 461 14.59 22.46 28.68
N LYS A 462 13.84 21.67 29.43
CA LYS A 462 13.69 20.23 29.14
C LYS A 462 12.58 20.05 28.10
N GLU A 463 12.95 20.04 26.83
CA GLU A 463 12.09 19.47 25.79
C GLU A 463 11.88 17.97 26.07
N SER A 464 10.62 17.53 26.07
CA SER A 464 10.28 16.12 26.24
C SER A 464 10.70 15.30 25.00
N LYS A 465 10.89 13.99 25.15
CA LYS A 465 11.10 13.06 24.02
C LYS A 465 10.02 13.16 22.93
N ALA A 466 8.79 13.57 23.31
CA ALA A 466 7.71 13.84 22.36
C ALA A 466 7.98 15.11 21.53
N SER A 467 8.55 16.17 22.13
CA SER A 467 8.99 17.37 21.40
C SER A 467 10.14 17.07 20.44
N GLN A 468 11.07 16.19 20.84
CA GLN A 468 12.17 15.76 19.97
C GLN A 468 11.68 14.92 18.79
N MET A 469 10.72 14.01 18.99
CA MET A 469 10.04 13.31 17.89
C MET A 469 9.23 14.26 17.00
N PHE A 470 8.53 15.24 17.59
CA PHE A 470 7.76 16.24 16.85
C PHE A 470 8.66 17.13 15.98
N ASN A 471 9.82 17.54 16.50
CA ASN A 471 10.82 18.31 15.76
C ASN A 471 11.49 17.46 14.67
N ALA A 472 11.76 16.17 14.93
CA ALA A 472 12.25 15.23 13.93
C ALA A 472 11.24 14.99 12.80
N LEU A 473 9.95 14.81 13.12
CA LEU A 473 8.87 14.71 12.15
C LEU A 473 8.75 15.98 11.31
N ARG A 474 8.82 17.16 11.92
CA ARG A 474 8.79 18.46 11.23
C ARG A 474 9.96 18.65 10.28
N SER A 475 11.15 18.14 10.63
CA SER A 475 12.30 18.14 9.73
C SER A 475 12.14 17.15 8.57
N SER A 476 11.51 15.99 8.81
CA SER A 476 11.19 15.00 7.78
C SER A 476 10.10 15.51 6.81
N LEU A 477 9.09 16.21 7.33
CA LEU A 477 8.05 16.90 6.55
C LEU A 477 8.65 18.05 5.74
N LYS A 478 9.55 18.87 6.30
CA LYS A 478 10.30 19.88 5.52
C LYS A 478 11.12 19.27 4.38
N GLY A 479 11.74 18.10 4.59
CA GLY A 479 12.43 17.35 3.54
C GLY A 479 11.50 16.72 2.49
N LEU A 480 10.21 16.52 2.82
CA LEU A 480 9.17 16.09 1.88
C LEU A 480 8.60 17.25 1.04
N PHE A 481 8.69 18.50 1.52
CA PHE A 481 8.17 19.70 0.86
C PHE A 481 9.24 20.59 0.21
N SER A 482 10.54 20.31 0.37
CA SER A 482 11.60 21.02 -0.35
C SER A 482 11.78 20.47 -1.77
N THR A 483 11.07 21.03 -2.74
CA THR A 483 11.52 21.01 -4.14
C THR A 483 12.39 22.22 -4.39
N ASN A 484 13.63 21.98 -4.83
CA ASN A 484 14.59 22.99 -5.26
C ASN A 484 13.94 24.02 -6.19
N GLU A 485 13.74 25.23 -5.69
CA GLU A 485 13.79 26.44 -6.50
C GLU A 485 15.26 26.74 -6.74
N GLU A 486 15.86 26.11 -7.76
CA GLU A 486 17.06 26.57 -8.45
C GLU A 486 17.39 25.55 -9.54
N ASP A 487 16.87 25.82 -10.74
CA ASP A 487 17.52 25.56 -12.03
C ASP A 487 16.60 26.10 -13.14
N ASN A 488 16.68 27.42 -13.35
CA ASN A 488 16.16 28.12 -14.53
C ASN A 488 17.37 28.66 -15.31
N ILE A 489 17.77 27.96 -16.36
CA ILE A 489 18.11 28.53 -17.67
C ILE A 489 17.50 27.62 -18.73
#